data_AF-A0A926AXJ4-F1
#
_entry.id   AF-A0A926AXJ4-F1
#
_cell.length_a   1.000
_cell.length_b   1.000
_cell.length_c   1.000
_cell.angle_alpha   90.00
_cell.angle_beta   90.00
_cell.angle_gamma   90.00
#
_symmetry.space_group_name_H-M   'P 1'
#
loop_
_entity.id
_entity.type
_entity.pdbx_description
1 polymer ?
#
loop_
_entity_poly.entity_id
_entity_poly.type
_entity_poly.pdbx_seq_one_letter_code
_entity_poly.pdbx_strand_id
1 'polypeptide(L)'
;MPTAPFAHHNFPPLAGLCSFEEAQRTMLSVEECVGWMKQLHYVLVRLHEMLTARITAEPLYELKTAFSLHAYLCAEHASAYRQRVSELREPPLGLDVVPHEALKLLCDEVLCSPSHVELVVGIYEVIVPALIDSL
;
A
#
# COMPACT_ATOMS: atom_id res chain seq x y z
N MET A 1 31.07 -0.88 32.11
CA MET A 1 30.15 0.19 31.67
C MET A 1 30.24 0.27 30.16
N PRO A 2 29.17 0.03 29.38
CA PRO A 2 29.23 0.24 27.94
C PRO A 2 29.19 1.76 27.67
N THR A 3 30.25 2.25 27.03
CA THR A 3 30.43 3.63 26.60
C THR A 3 29.43 3.98 25.49
N ALA A 4 28.65 5.05 25.68
CA ALA A 4 27.70 5.55 24.70
C ALA A 4 28.40 5.89 23.37
N PRO A 5 27.89 5.47 22.20
CA PRO A 5 28.51 5.78 20.93
C PRO A 5 28.24 7.24 20.54
N PHE A 6 29.31 7.99 20.31
CA PHE A 6 29.40 9.22 19.51
C PHE A 6 28.20 10.19 19.57
N ALA A 7 28.13 11.00 20.63
CA ALA A 7 27.30 12.20 20.67
C ALA A 7 27.92 13.31 19.79
N HIS A 8 27.65 13.27 18.47
CA HIS A 8 27.92 14.42 17.59
C HIS A 8 26.82 15.48 17.81
N HIS A 9 27.21 16.57 18.48
CA HIS A 9 26.36 17.48 19.24
C HIS A 9 25.35 18.38 18.50
N ASN A 10 25.03 18.20 17.21
CA ASN A 10 24.16 19.16 16.49
C ASN A 10 23.13 18.55 15.52
N PHE A 11 22.85 17.25 15.57
CA PHE A 11 21.79 16.66 14.75
C PHE A 11 20.51 16.45 15.57
N PRO A 12 19.33 16.85 15.06
CA PRO A 12 18.08 16.50 15.71
C PRO A 12 17.96 14.96 15.81
N PRO A 13 17.45 14.43 16.93
CA PRO A 13 17.29 12.99 17.11
C PRO A 13 16.44 12.42 15.97
N LEU A 14 16.83 11.24 15.46
CA LEU A 14 16.13 10.54 14.37
C LEU A 14 15.80 11.45 13.17
N ALA A 15 16.77 12.29 12.77
CA ALA A 15 16.64 13.26 11.68
C ALA A 15 15.51 14.30 11.86
N GLY A 16 15.03 14.50 13.10
CA GLY A 16 13.93 15.41 13.42
C GLY A 16 12.54 14.82 13.16
N LEU A 17 12.43 13.52 12.88
CA LEU A 17 11.15 12.84 12.66
C LEU A 17 10.39 12.62 13.98
N CYS A 18 11.11 12.22 15.03
CA CYS A 18 10.54 12.02 16.36
C CYS A 18 11.63 11.94 17.44
N SER A 19 11.24 12.02 18.71
CA SER A 19 12.10 11.75 19.85
C SER A 19 12.38 10.24 20.02
N PHE A 20 13.44 9.88 20.74
CA PHE A 20 13.71 8.47 21.07
C PHE A 20 12.58 7.82 21.88
N GLU A 21 11.93 8.58 22.76
CA GLU A 21 10.77 8.10 23.53
C GLU A 21 9.59 7.80 22.62
N GLU A 22 9.29 8.68 21.67
CA GLU A 22 8.25 8.47 20.67
C GLU A 22 8.55 7.28 19.76
N ALA A 23 9.80 7.09 19.35
CA ALA A 23 10.22 5.96 18.53
C ALA A 23 10.12 4.61 19.26
N GLN A 24 10.17 4.61 20.60
CA GLN A 24 9.98 3.42 21.42
C GLN A 24 8.51 3.08 21.66
N ARG A 25 7.56 3.97 21.32
CA ARG A 25 6.12 3.72 21.46
C ARG A 25 5.70 2.64 20.47
N THR A 26 5.41 1.45 20.99
CA THR A 26 4.82 0.37 20.18
C THR A 26 3.32 0.64 20.04
N MET A 27 2.89 1.24 18.92
CA MET A 27 1.46 1.45 18.66
C MET A 27 0.77 0.17 18.19
N LEU A 28 1.47 -0.67 17.43
CA LEU A 28 0.97 -1.93 16.88
C LEU A 28 1.98 -3.04 17.18
N SER A 29 1.46 -4.22 17.50
CA SER A 29 2.26 -5.44 17.52
C SER A 29 2.74 -5.78 16.10
N VAL A 30 3.78 -6.62 16.02
CA VAL A 30 4.29 -7.12 14.72
C VAL A 30 3.21 -7.88 13.95
N GLU A 31 2.27 -8.54 14.63
CA GLU A 31 1.11 -9.19 14.01
C GLU A 31 0.17 -8.19 13.35
N GLU A 32 -0.19 -7.14 14.07
CA GLU A 32 -1.08 -6.10 13.55
C GLU A 32 -0.42 -5.34 12.38
N CYS A 33 0.87 -5.01 12.47
CA CYS A 33 1.63 -4.41 11.38
C CYS A 33 1.62 -5.30 10.13
N VAL A 34 1.88 -6.59 10.28
CA VAL A 34 1.87 -7.54 9.15
C VAL A 34 0.46 -7.68 8.57
N GLY A 35 -0.57 -7.76 9.40
CA GLY A 35 -1.97 -7.79 8.96
C GLY A 35 -2.34 -6.56 8.13
N TRP A 36 -1.96 -5.38 8.60
CA TRP A 36 -2.15 -4.12 7.87
C TRP A 36 -1.37 -4.10 6.55
N MET A 37 -0.09 -4.46 6.55
CA MET A 37 0.72 -4.55 5.32
C MET A 37 0.12 -5.54 4.30
N LYS A 38 -0.48 -6.65 4.75
CA LYS A 38 -1.19 -7.60 3.87
C LYS A 38 -2.44 -6.98 3.24
N GLN A 39 -3.18 -6.15 3.98
CA GLN A 39 -4.31 -5.39 3.44
C GLN A 39 -3.84 -4.38 2.36
N LEU A 40 -2.79 -3.62 2.64
CA LEU A 40 -2.21 -2.69 1.67
C LEU A 40 -1.72 -3.40 0.41
N HIS A 41 -0.97 -4.50 0.57
CA HIS A 41 -0.53 -5.35 -0.53
C HIS A 41 -1.71 -5.81 -1.39
N TYR A 42 -2.77 -6.33 -0.76
CA TYR A 42 -3.96 -6.79 -1.46
C TYR A 42 -4.59 -5.67 -2.29
N VAL A 43 -4.84 -4.51 -1.69
CA VAL A 43 -5.46 -3.36 -2.40
C VAL A 43 -4.59 -2.89 -3.57
N LEU A 44 -3.27 -2.85 -3.40
CA LEU A 44 -2.34 -2.47 -4.48
C LEU A 44 -2.35 -3.46 -5.64
N VAL A 45 -2.41 -4.77 -5.36
CA VAL A 45 -2.57 -5.80 -6.39
C VAL A 45 -3.90 -5.63 -7.12
N ARG A 46 -5.01 -5.42 -6.38
CA ARG A 46 -6.34 -5.21 -7.00
C ARG A 46 -6.38 -3.93 -7.85
N LEU A 47 -5.74 -2.84 -7.42
CA LEU A 47 -5.62 -1.61 -8.20
C LEU A 47 -4.84 -1.83 -9.50
N HIS A 48 -3.71 -2.56 -9.43
CA HIS A 48 -2.96 -2.95 -10.62
C HIS A 48 -3.83 -3.73 -11.62
N GLU A 49 -4.60 -4.72 -11.14
CA GLU A 49 -5.52 -5.50 -11.97
C GLU A 49 -6.60 -4.62 -12.63
N MET A 50 -7.24 -3.74 -11.87
CA MET A 50 -8.28 -2.83 -12.41
C MET A 50 -7.75 -1.92 -13.51
N LEU A 51 -6.59 -1.28 -13.25
CA LEU A 51 -5.98 -0.36 -14.19
C LEU A 51 -5.55 -1.09 -15.47
N THR A 52 -4.88 -2.24 -15.34
CA THR A 52 -4.44 -3.03 -16.50
C THR A 52 -5.60 -3.58 -17.31
N ALA A 53 -6.66 -4.06 -16.67
CA ALA A 53 -7.86 -4.56 -17.33
C ALA A 53 -8.54 -3.50 -18.21
N ARG A 54 -8.47 -2.21 -17.84
CA ARG A 54 -9.14 -1.13 -18.58
C ARG A 54 -8.29 -0.51 -19.70
N ILE A 55 -6.96 -0.64 -19.69
CA ILE A 55 -6.05 -0.01 -20.69
C ILE A 55 -6.49 -0.29 -22.14
N THR A 56 -6.88 -1.51 -22.47
CA THR A 56 -7.23 -1.88 -23.86
C THR A 56 -8.57 -1.32 -24.33
N ALA A 57 -9.51 -1.12 -23.40
CA ALA A 57 -10.85 -0.62 -23.68
C ALA A 57 -10.97 0.91 -23.59
N GLU A 58 -10.01 1.59 -22.95
CA GLU A 58 -10.07 3.03 -22.71
C GLU A 58 -9.86 3.84 -24.01
N PRO A 59 -10.83 4.64 -24.48
CA PRO A 59 -10.63 5.45 -25.70
C PRO A 59 -9.67 6.62 -25.51
N LEU A 60 -9.55 7.19 -24.30
CA LEU A 60 -8.73 8.38 -24.04
C LEU A 60 -7.26 8.01 -23.81
N TYR A 61 -6.37 8.64 -24.58
CA TYR A 61 -4.94 8.32 -24.54
C TYR A 61 -4.29 8.71 -23.21
N GLU A 62 -4.66 9.87 -22.66
CA GLU A 62 -4.17 10.38 -21.38
C GLU A 62 -4.57 9.47 -20.22
N LEU A 63 -5.77 8.87 -20.27
CA LEU A 63 -6.17 7.89 -19.26
C LEU A 63 -5.41 6.57 -19.41
N LYS A 64 -5.14 6.11 -20.64
CA LYS A 64 -4.28 4.93 -20.86
C LYS A 64 -2.89 5.10 -20.27
N THR A 65 -2.26 6.26 -20.49
CA THR A 65 -0.91 6.52 -19.98
C THR A 65 -0.93 6.62 -18.45
N ALA A 66 -1.92 7.30 -17.87
CA ALA A 66 -2.12 7.34 -16.42
C ALA A 66 -2.32 5.93 -15.83
N PHE A 67 -3.19 5.10 -16.43
CA PHE A 67 -3.43 3.73 -15.98
C PHE A 67 -2.18 2.88 -16.05
N SER A 68 -1.41 2.99 -17.13
CA SER A 68 -0.14 2.27 -17.29
C SER A 68 0.86 2.63 -16.21
N LEU A 69 1.04 3.93 -15.95
CA LEU A 69 1.95 4.42 -14.91
C LEU A 69 1.51 3.97 -13.52
N HIS A 70 0.24 4.16 -13.16
CA HIS A 70 -0.25 3.83 -11.84
C HIS A 70 -0.29 2.31 -11.61
N ALA A 71 -0.57 1.51 -12.64
CA ALA A 71 -0.46 0.07 -12.55
C ALA A 71 0.99 -0.37 -12.25
N TYR A 72 1.98 0.26 -12.88
CA TYR A 72 3.38 0.00 -12.60
C TYR A 72 3.75 0.38 -11.15
N LEU A 73 3.38 1.57 -10.69
CA LEU A 73 3.64 2.01 -9.31
C LEU A 73 2.96 1.10 -8.28
N CYS A 74 1.73 0.65 -8.55
CA CYS A 74 1.04 -0.31 -7.68
C CYS A 74 1.81 -1.63 -7.56
N ALA A 75 2.38 -2.13 -8.66
CA ALA A 75 3.18 -3.36 -8.65
C ALA A 75 4.50 -3.19 -7.88
N GLU A 76 5.17 -2.04 -8.03
CA GLU A 76 6.38 -1.72 -7.25
C GLU A 76 6.07 -1.66 -5.75
N HIS A 77 4.99 -0.98 -5.37
CA HIS A 77 4.57 -0.89 -3.97
C HIS A 77 4.12 -2.24 -3.40
N ALA A 78 3.36 -3.04 -4.15
CA ALA A 78 3.00 -4.39 -3.74
C ALA A 78 4.24 -5.26 -3.52
N SER A 79 5.24 -5.16 -4.41
CA SER A 79 6.52 -5.87 -4.27
C SER A 79 7.29 -5.44 -3.03
N ALA A 80 7.33 -4.14 -2.74
CA ALA A 80 7.94 -3.60 -1.53
C ALA A 80 7.26 -4.14 -0.25
N TYR A 81 5.93 -4.14 -0.19
CA TYR A 81 5.21 -4.71 0.95
C TYR A 81 5.43 -6.22 1.08
N ARG A 82 5.43 -6.96 -0.02
CA ARG A 82 5.77 -8.40 -0.02
C ARG A 82 7.14 -8.66 0.59
N GLN A 83 8.14 -7.88 0.19
CA GLN A 83 9.49 -7.98 0.73
C GLN A 83 9.50 -7.73 2.24
N ARG A 84 8.87 -6.65 2.71
CA ARG A 84 8.78 -6.34 4.15
C ARG A 84 8.07 -7.42 4.95
N VAL A 85 6.96 -7.96 4.44
CA VAL A 85 6.28 -9.07 5.11
C VAL A 85 7.19 -10.30 5.21
N SER A 86 8.02 -10.58 4.19
CA SER A 86 8.97 -11.70 4.22
C SER A 86 10.13 -11.50 5.19
N GLU A 87 10.49 -10.27 5.52
CA GLU A 87 11.49 -9.97 6.57
C GLU A 87 10.92 -10.21 7.97
N LEU A 88 9.60 -10.11 8.13
CA LEU A 88 8.89 -10.25 9.41
C LEU A 88 8.30 -11.65 9.64
N ARG A 89 8.19 -12.48 8.59
CA ARG A 89 7.52 -13.79 8.62
C ARG A 89 8.27 -14.85 7.83
N GLU A 90 8.28 -16.05 8.38
CA GLU A 90 8.69 -17.24 7.64
C GLU A 90 7.58 -17.65 6.64
N PRO A 91 7.94 -18.18 5.46
CA PRO A 91 6.96 -18.70 4.51
C PRO A 91 6.07 -19.81 5.13
N PRO A 92 4.79 -19.92 4.73
CA PRO A 92 4.10 -19.14 3.70
C PRO A 92 3.65 -17.75 4.18
N LEU A 93 3.75 -16.75 3.29
CA LEU A 93 3.44 -15.35 3.64
C LEU A 93 1.93 -15.06 3.70
N GLY A 94 1.09 -15.87 3.03
CA GLY A 94 -0.36 -15.69 2.99
C GLY A 94 -0.79 -14.39 2.30
N LEU A 95 -0.09 -13.98 1.25
CA LEU A 95 -0.37 -12.76 0.46
C LEU A 95 -1.37 -13.00 -0.68
N ASP A 96 -1.64 -14.27 -0.96
CA ASP A 96 -2.64 -14.80 -1.88
C ASP A 96 -4.03 -14.93 -1.23
N VAL A 97 -4.10 -14.80 0.09
CA VAL A 97 -5.35 -14.86 0.85
C VAL A 97 -6.02 -13.49 0.87
N VAL A 98 -7.33 -13.47 0.62
CA VAL A 98 -8.16 -12.27 0.78
C VAL A 98 -8.15 -11.85 2.25
N PRO A 99 -7.62 -10.66 2.59
CA PRO A 99 -7.47 -10.27 4.00
C PRO A 99 -8.79 -9.87 4.65
N HIS A 100 -9.77 -9.40 3.86
CA HIS A 100 -11.10 -9.03 4.35
C HIS A 100 -12.13 -9.06 3.21
N GLU A 101 -13.30 -9.67 3.44
CA GLU A 101 -14.35 -9.81 2.41
C GLU A 101 -14.88 -8.46 1.92
N ALA A 102 -15.01 -7.46 2.79
CA ALA A 102 -15.44 -6.12 2.37
C ALA A 102 -14.45 -5.44 1.41
N LEU A 103 -13.13 -5.68 1.56
CA LEU A 103 -12.13 -5.17 0.60
C LEU A 103 -12.28 -5.86 -0.74
N LYS A 104 -12.49 -7.18 -0.74
CA LYS A 104 -12.78 -7.93 -1.96
C LYS A 104 -14.02 -7.39 -2.66
N LEU A 105 -15.12 -7.20 -1.92
CA LEU A 105 -16.37 -6.69 -2.46
C LEU A 105 -16.21 -5.29 -3.07
N LEU A 106 -15.55 -4.36 -2.35
CA LEU A 106 -15.26 -3.03 -2.85
C LEU A 106 -14.47 -3.08 -4.16
N CYS A 107 -13.40 -3.88 -4.20
CA CYS A 107 -12.56 -3.99 -5.38
C CYS A 107 -13.30 -4.65 -6.55
N ASP A 108 -14.11 -5.68 -6.29
CA ASP A 108 -14.91 -6.35 -7.32
C ASP A 108 -15.96 -5.39 -7.91
N GLU A 109 -16.62 -4.60 -7.06
CA GLU A 109 -17.60 -3.59 -7.50
C GLU A 109 -16.96 -2.55 -8.41
N VAL A 110 -15.81 -1.97 -8.01
CA VAL A 110 -15.08 -0.98 -8.82
C VAL A 110 -14.62 -1.59 -10.14
N LEU A 111 -14.06 -2.81 -10.13
CA LEU A 111 -13.65 -3.51 -11.34
C LEU A 111 -14.82 -3.73 -12.32
N CYS A 112 -16.00 -4.04 -11.80
CA CYS A 112 -17.22 -4.27 -12.59
C CYS A 112 -17.97 -2.99 -12.99
N SER A 113 -17.42 -1.79 -12.74
CA SER A 113 -18.06 -0.51 -13.08
C SER A 113 -18.46 -0.43 -14.56
N PRO A 114 -19.74 -0.13 -14.89
CA PRO A 114 -20.23 -0.18 -16.27
C PRO A 114 -19.69 0.95 -17.14
N SER A 115 -19.29 2.09 -16.56
CA SER A 115 -18.68 3.22 -17.28
C SER A 115 -17.21 3.46 -16.90
N HIS A 116 -16.49 4.19 -17.75
CA HIS A 116 -15.13 4.64 -17.44
C HIS A 116 -15.11 5.69 -16.31
N VAL A 117 -16.15 6.53 -16.23
CA VAL A 117 -16.27 7.57 -15.20
C VAL A 117 -16.41 6.93 -13.82
N GLU A 118 -17.31 5.97 -13.65
CA GLU A 118 -17.51 5.28 -12.38
C GLU A 118 -16.25 4.53 -11.94
N LEU A 119 -15.52 3.90 -12.87
CA LEU A 119 -14.23 3.28 -12.56
C LEU A 119 -13.24 4.31 -12.01
N VAL A 120 -13.08 5.44 -12.71
CA VAL A 120 -12.14 6.51 -12.33
C VAL A 120 -12.53 7.10 -10.97
N VAL A 121 -13.82 7.33 -10.72
CA VAL A 121 -14.33 7.78 -9.40
C VAL A 121 -14.01 6.73 -8.33
N GLY A 122 -14.33 5.45 -8.57
CA GLY A 122 -14.04 4.37 -7.63
C GLY A 122 -12.55 4.24 -7.30
N ILE A 123 -11.67 4.44 -8.27
CA ILE A 123 -10.22 4.39 -8.04
C ILE A 123 -9.74 5.65 -7.33
N TYR A 124 -10.00 6.84 -7.89
CA TYR A 124 -9.31 8.07 -7.48
C TYR A 124 -10.05 8.90 -6.44
N GLU A 125 -11.34 8.71 -6.25
CA GLU A 125 -12.12 9.39 -5.21
C GLU A 125 -12.42 8.49 -4.01
N VAL A 126 -12.32 7.16 -4.17
CA VAL A 126 -12.62 6.19 -3.10
C VAL A 126 -11.37 5.41 -2.66
N ILE A 127 -10.83 4.53 -3.52
CA ILE A 127 -9.80 3.58 -3.08
C ILE A 127 -8.47 4.28 -2.78
N VAL A 128 -7.97 5.11 -3.70
CA VAL A 128 -6.66 5.77 -3.54
C VAL A 128 -6.65 6.73 -2.35
N PRO A 129 -7.65 7.61 -2.15
CA PRO A 129 -7.71 8.45 -0.95
C PRO A 129 -7.75 7.63 0.34
N ALA A 130 -8.60 6.59 0.42
CA ALA A 130 -8.67 5.74 1.60
C ALA A 130 -7.35 4.98 1.87
N LEU A 131 -6.63 4.59 0.82
CA LEU A 131 -5.30 4.00 0.94
C LEU A 131 -4.32 5.00 1.54
N ILE A 132 -4.29 6.24 1.05
CA ILE A 132 -3.42 7.30 1.56
C ILE A 132 -3.74 7.64 3.01
N ASP A 133 -5.03 7.77 3.36
CA ASP A 133 -5.48 8.07 4.73
C ASP A 133 -5.12 6.95 5.73
N SER A 134 -4.86 5.74 5.23
CA SER A 134 -4.47 4.61 6.06
C SER A 134 -2.97 4.54 6.37
N LEU A 135 -2.12 5.31 5.66
CA LEU A 135 -0.65 5.36 5.78
C LEU A 135 -0.20 6.36 6.85
#